data_AF-A0A0R3QRC5-F1
#
_entry.id   AF-A0A0R3QRC5-F1
#
_cell.length_a   1.000
_cell.length_b   1.000
_cell.length_c   1.000
_cell.angle_alpha   90.00
_cell.angle_beta   90.00
_cell.angle_gamma   90.00
#
_symmetry.space_group_name_H-M   'P 1'
#
loop_
_entity.id
_entity.type
_entity.pdbx_description
1 polymer ?
#
loop_
_entity_poly.entity_id
_entity_poly.type
_entity_poly.pdbx_seq_one_letter_code
_entity_poly.pdbx_strand_id
1 'polypeptide(L)'
;MKEEETRKVASGSTRITFSPADDELDCSFEHILNNSAVPRTMPTVIRTKKAENRMVACSPFPVLSGEPLNSVEQRAMEHQKRQEWRQARFKSLEADSKAADEVMQQVEQINNRLANIIEEHNNSPLLGNEKILQNETSFERNEYVDPITGDTTISLVEKSVTQREVN
;
A
#
# COMPACT_ATOMS: atom_id res chain seq x y z
N MET A 1 24.56 10.23 -20.85
CA MET A 1 25.01 10.78 -19.55
C MET A 1 23.98 10.44 -18.47
N LYS A 2 23.88 9.17 -18.05
CA LYS A 2 23.12 8.72 -16.86
C LYS A 2 23.74 7.42 -16.34
N GLU A 3 25.00 7.54 -15.93
CA GLU A 3 25.65 6.74 -14.90
C GLU A 3 25.51 7.60 -13.62
N GLU A 4 25.39 7.15 -12.38
CA GLU A 4 25.70 5.87 -11.75
C GLU A 4 25.26 6.03 -10.27
N GLU A 5 24.95 4.92 -9.62
CA GLU A 5 25.05 4.66 -8.17
C GLU A 5 24.47 5.61 -7.11
N THR A 6 23.59 5.04 -6.30
CA THR A 6 23.75 5.08 -4.82
C THR A 6 23.44 3.67 -4.30
N ARG A 7 24.38 2.72 -4.26
CA ARG A 7 25.54 2.60 -3.36
C ARG A 7 25.21 2.93 -1.89
N LYS A 8 25.23 1.87 -1.08
CA LYS A 8 25.49 1.81 0.38
C LYS A 8 24.44 2.38 1.35
N VAL A 9 23.48 1.53 1.72
CA VAL A 9 23.01 1.46 3.12
C VAL A 9 24.02 0.64 3.93
N ALA A 10 25.08 1.30 4.37
CA ALA A 10 26.01 0.77 5.36
C ALA A 10 26.55 1.93 6.20
N SER A 11 25.77 2.37 7.19
CA SER A 11 26.25 3.00 8.41
C SER A 11 25.07 3.15 9.37
N GLY A 12 25.16 2.50 10.53
CA GLY A 12 24.16 2.61 11.59
C GLY A 12 23.86 1.33 12.38
N SER A 13 24.76 0.33 12.40
CA SER A 13 24.70 -0.69 13.45
C SER A 13 25.35 -0.11 14.71
N THR A 14 24.61 0.73 15.42
CA THR A 14 24.96 1.07 16.81
C THR A 14 24.60 -0.14 17.64
N ARG A 15 25.59 -1.00 17.91
CA ARG A 15 25.47 -2.02 18.95
C ARG A 15 25.21 -1.31 20.28
N ILE A 16 23.96 -1.32 20.71
CA ILE A 16 23.61 -0.94 22.08
C ILE A 16 24.03 -2.13 22.95
N THR A 17 25.24 -2.05 23.49
CA THR A 17 25.71 -3.00 24.50
C THR A 17 24.98 -2.66 25.79
N PHE A 18 23.88 -3.35 26.08
CA PHE A 18 23.24 -3.26 27.38
C PHE A 18 24.14 -3.97 28.41
N SER A 19 24.84 -3.18 29.22
CA SER A 19 25.48 -3.67 30.44
C SER A 19 24.39 -3.83 31.51
N PRO A 20 24.17 -5.00 32.12
CA PRO A 20 23.04 -5.25 33.04
C PRO A 20 23.18 -4.60 34.43
N ALA A 21 23.97 -3.55 34.59
CA ALA A 21 24.43 -3.11 35.91
C ALA A 21 23.97 -1.73 36.37
N ASP A 22 23.11 -1.02 35.63
CA ASP A 22 22.54 0.26 36.08
C ASP A 22 21.03 0.31 35.84
N ASP A 23 20.31 -0.45 36.67
CA ASP A 23 18.86 -0.37 36.86
C ASP A 23 18.50 0.90 37.67
N GLU A 24 18.61 2.11 37.12
CA GLU A 24 17.89 3.28 37.68
C GLU A 24 17.86 4.55 36.81
N LEU A 25 17.69 4.43 35.49
CA LEU A 25 17.34 5.60 34.68
C LEU A 25 15.86 5.55 34.35
N ASP A 26 15.09 6.36 35.08
CA ASP A 26 13.73 6.80 34.75
C ASP A 26 13.77 7.54 33.39
N CYS A 27 13.91 6.75 32.32
CA CYS A 27 14.08 7.22 30.94
C CYS A 27 12.72 7.65 30.39
N SER A 28 12.10 8.65 31.02
CA SER A 28 10.97 9.35 30.43
C SER A 28 11.37 9.85 29.04
N PHE A 29 10.45 9.77 28.08
CA PHE A 29 10.67 10.24 26.71
C PHE A 29 11.23 11.68 26.66
N GLU A 30 10.82 12.51 27.62
CA GLU A 30 11.33 13.87 27.80
C GLU A 30 12.82 13.92 28.16
N HIS A 31 13.34 12.94 28.90
CA HIS A 31 14.76 12.87 29.28
C HIS A 31 15.67 12.56 28.09
N ILE A 32 15.20 11.72 27.15
CA ILE A 32 15.87 11.41 25.89
C ILE A 32 15.88 12.65 24.98
N LEU A 33 14.77 13.37 24.96
CA LEU A 33 14.61 14.59 24.19
C LEU A 33 15.52 15.72 24.70
N ASN A 34 15.61 15.92 26.01
CA ASN A 34 16.37 17.03 26.60
C ASN A 34 17.89 16.83 26.56
N ASN A 35 18.38 15.59 26.52
CA ASN A 35 19.82 15.29 26.41
C ASN A 35 20.32 15.19 24.95
N SER A 36 19.53 15.65 23.97
CA SER A 36 19.99 15.69 22.58
C SER A 36 21.18 16.64 22.44
N ALA A 37 22.29 16.15 21.90
CA ALA A 37 23.48 16.95 21.58
C ALA A 37 23.24 18.00 20.47
N VAL A 38 22.04 18.04 19.88
CA VAL A 38 21.64 19.01 18.87
C VAL A 38 20.86 20.16 19.53
N PRO A 39 21.32 21.43 19.38
CA PRO A 39 20.58 22.57 19.90
C PRO A 39 19.16 22.61 19.36
N ARG A 40 18.16 22.69 20.25
CA ARG A 40 16.73 22.86 19.91
C ARG A 40 16.38 24.27 19.46
N THR A 41 17.35 25.03 18.97
CA THR A 41 17.10 26.40 18.52
C THR A 41 16.43 26.36 17.16
N MET A 42 15.38 27.17 16.98
CA MET A 42 14.74 27.31 15.68
C MET A 42 15.76 27.84 14.68
N PRO A 43 15.88 27.24 13.48
CA PRO A 43 16.82 27.71 12.47
C PRO A 43 16.54 29.18 12.13
N THR A 44 17.53 30.05 12.33
CA THR A 44 17.39 31.49 12.08
C THR A 44 17.14 31.83 10.61
N VAL A 45 17.54 30.94 9.69
CA VAL A 45 17.42 31.18 8.25
C VAL A 45 16.75 29.99 7.56
N ILE A 46 15.59 30.22 6.97
CA ILE A 46 14.89 29.26 6.13
C ILE A 46 15.06 29.66 4.67
N ARG A 47 15.74 28.82 3.89
CA ARG A 47 16.05 29.10 2.48
C ARG A 47 15.13 28.40 1.48
N THR A 48 14.35 27.41 1.91
CA THR A 48 13.52 26.60 1.02
C THR A 48 12.07 26.58 1.47
N LYS A 49 11.15 26.56 0.50
CA LYS A 49 9.71 26.48 0.76
C LYS A 49 9.33 25.22 1.54
N LYS A 50 10.03 24.11 1.29
CA LYS A 50 9.85 22.86 2.04
C LYS A 50 10.24 23.00 3.52
N ALA A 51 11.33 23.71 3.82
CA ALA A 51 11.73 23.98 5.20
C ALA A 51 10.79 24.99 5.89
N GLU A 52 10.30 25.98 5.15
CA GLU A 52 9.30 26.94 5.63
C GLU A 52 8.01 26.24 6.03
N ASN A 53 7.46 25.37 5.17
CA ASN A 53 6.24 24.61 5.47
C ASN A 53 6.38 23.72 6.71
N ARG A 54 7.56 23.11 6.92
CA ARG A 54 7.84 22.34 8.14
C ARG A 54 7.90 23.22 9.38
N MET A 55 8.47 24.42 9.29
CA MET A 55 8.48 25.37 10.41
C MET A 55 7.06 25.83 10.77
N VAL A 56 6.22 26.12 9.78
CA VAL A 56 4.82 26.49 9.99
C VAL A 56 4.03 25.33 10.64
N ALA A 57 4.28 24.10 10.23
CA ALA A 57 3.61 22.91 10.77
C ALA A 57 4.04 22.56 12.21
N CYS A 58 5.28 22.89 12.60
CA CYS A 58 5.80 22.66 13.95
C CYS A 58 5.63 23.86 14.90
N SER A 59 5.04 24.96 14.44
CA SER A 59 4.80 26.14 15.28
C SER A 59 3.69 25.83 16.30
N PRO A 60 3.91 26.05 17.62
CA PRO A 60 2.86 25.92 18.62
C PRO A 60 1.74 26.97 18.44
N PHE A 61 2.01 28.03 17.68
CA PHE A 61 1.03 28.99 17.20
C PHE A 61 0.80 28.74 15.71
N PRO A 62 -0.28 28.06 15.31
CA PRO A 62 -0.64 28.00 13.91
C PRO A 62 -0.80 29.44 13.42
N VAL A 63 -0.03 29.84 12.42
CA VAL A 63 -0.27 31.09 11.68
C VAL A 63 -1.53 30.86 10.83
N LEU A 64 -2.67 30.76 11.51
CA LEU A 64 -3.97 30.90 10.90
C LEU A 64 -4.11 32.40 10.65
N SER A 65 -3.94 32.81 9.40
CA SER A 65 -4.32 34.12 8.90
C SER A 65 -5.85 34.24 8.85
N GLY A 66 -6.49 34.05 9.99
CA GLY A 66 -7.92 34.04 10.20
C GLY A 66 -8.10 34.06 11.70
N GLU A 67 -8.99 34.93 12.14
CA GLU A 67 -9.44 35.09 13.53
C GLU A 67 -9.39 33.76 14.30
N PRO A 68 -8.81 33.71 15.51
CA PRO A 68 -8.68 32.47 16.27
C PRO A 68 -10.06 31.83 16.41
N LEU A 69 -10.24 30.72 15.69
CA LEU A 69 -11.50 29.97 15.65
C LEU A 69 -11.96 29.69 17.08
N ASN A 70 -13.25 29.93 17.35
CA ASN A 70 -13.82 29.63 18.64
C ASN A 70 -13.64 28.12 18.93
N SER A 71 -13.49 27.77 20.21
CA SER A 71 -13.38 26.37 20.69
C SER A 71 -14.42 25.41 20.08
N VAL A 72 -15.62 25.92 19.80
CA VAL A 72 -16.71 25.18 19.14
C VAL A 72 -16.40 24.91 17.66
N GLU A 73 -15.89 25.89 16.94
CA GLU A 73 -15.55 25.78 15.52
C GLU A 73 -14.34 24.86 15.31
N GLN A 74 -13.36 24.91 16.22
CA GLN A 74 -12.24 23.99 16.21
C GLN A 74 -12.69 22.52 16.39
N ARG A 75 -13.62 22.28 17.32
CA ARG A 75 -14.23 20.95 17.52
C ARG A 75 -15.00 20.50 16.28
N ALA A 76 -15.75 21.39 15.64
CA ALA A 76 -16.49 21.07 14.41
C ALA A 76 -15.54 20.66 13.27
N MET A 77 -14.46 21.42 13.06
CA MET A 77 -13.44 21.12 12.05
C MET A 77 -12.72 19.80 12.33
N GLU A 78 -12.38 19.51 13.58
CA GLU A 78 -11.77 18.23 13.94
C GLU A 78 -12.74 17.06 13.72
N HIS A 79 -14.02 17.24 14.03
CA HIS A 79 -15.04 16.25 13.72
C HIS A 79 -15.15 16.00 12.22
N GLN A 80 -15.14 17.05 11.39
CA GLN A 80 -15.13 16.93 9.93
C GLN A 80 -13.92 16.12 9.45
N LYS A 81 -12.70 16.43 9.90
CA LYS A 81 -11.50 15.66 9.55
C LYS A 81 -11.61 14.20 9.93
N ARG A 82 -12.19 13.89 11.10
CA ARG A 82 -12.45 12.50 11.50
C ARG A 82 -13.45 11.83 10.56
N GLN A 83 -14.49 12.52 10.12
CA GLN A 83 -15.45 11.97 9.15
C GLN A 83 -14.79 11.68 7.81
N GLU A 84 -13.98 12.61 7.30
CA GLU A 84 -13.20 12.42 6.07
C GLU A 84 -12.26 11.21 6.20
N TRP A 85 -11.58 11.06 7.34
CA TRP A 85 -10.73 9.90 7.61
C TRP A 85 -11.51 8.59 7.60
N ARG A 86 -12.69 8.56 8.25
CA ARG A 86 -13.57 7.37 8.23
C ARG A 86 -14.01 7.05 6.81
N GLN A 87 -14.37 8.06 6.02
CA GLN A 87 -14.79 7.87 4.64
C GLN A 87 -13.64 7.37 3.75
N ALA A 88 -12.44 7.92 3.88
CA ALA A 88 -11.26 7.47 3.16
C ALA A 88 -10.90 6.02 3.51
N ARG A 89 -10.97 5.67 4.81
CA ARG A 89 -10.80 4.28 5.26
C ARG A 89 -11.84 3.35 4.65
N PHE A 90 -13.10 3.77 4.61
CA PHE A 90 -14.17 2.98 4.01
C PHE A 90 -13.92 2.75 2.51
N LYS A 91 -13.58 3.81 1.75
CA LYS A 91 -13.24 3.71 0.32
C LYS A 91 -12.06 2.78 0.06
N SER A 92 -11.03 2.81 0.92
CA SER A 92 -9.87 1.92 0.79
C SER A 92 -10.23 0.45 0.98
N LEU A 93 -11.32 0.14 1.69
CA LEU A 93 -11.77 -1.24 1.95
C LEU A 93 -12.84 -1.71 0.94
N GLU A 94 -13.38 -0.82 0.10
CA GLU A 94 -14.47 -1.12 -0.82
C GLU A 94 -14.07 -2.15 -1.90
N ALA A 95 -12.84 -2.04 -2.41
CA ALA A 95 -12.32 -2.99 -3.40
C ALA A 95 -12.22 -4.42 -2.84
N ASP A 96 -11.68 -4.55 -1.63
CA ASP A 96 -11.54 -5.84 -0.95
C ASP A 96 -12.90 -6.45 -0.61
N SER A 97 -13.87 -5.62 -0.16
CA SER A 97 -15.25 -6.05 0.08
C SER A 97 -15.89 -6.58 -1.19
N LYS A 98 -15.74 -5.87 -2.31
CA LYS A 98 -16.31 -6.30 -3.59
C LYS A 98 -15.72 -7.63 -4.06
N ALA A 99 -14.40 -7.79 -3.94
CA ALA A 99 -13.74 -9.05 -4.29
C ALA A 99 -14.22 -10.21 -3.40
N ALA A 100 -14.43 -9.96 -2.11
CA ALA A 100 -14.98 -10.96 -1.20
C ALA A 100 -16.44 -11.34 -1.55
N ASP A 101 -17.27 -10.35 -1.90
CA ASP A 101 -18.67 -10.57 -2.31
C ASP A 101 -18.77 -11.39 -3.61
N GLU A 102 -17.84 -11.18 -4.56
CA GLU A 102 -17.77 -11.97 -5.79
C GLU A 102 -17.41 -13.43 -5.51
N VAL A 103 -16.45 -13.69 -4.61
CA VAL A 103 -16.08 -15.05 -4.19
C VAL A 103 -17.25 -15.73 -3.49
N MET A 104 -17.94 -15.02 -2.58
CA MET A 104 -19.12 -15.55 -1.92
C MET A 104 -20.22 -15.93 -2.92
N GLN A 105 -20.50 -15.09 -3.91
CA GLN A 105 -21.46 -15.40 -4.97
C GLN A 105 -21.03 -16.61 -5.82
N GLN A 106 -19.74 -16.75 -6.13
CA GLN A 106 -19.23 -17.93 -6.85
C GLN A 106 -19.45 -19.21 -6.04
N VAL A 107 -19.16 -19.20 -4.74
CA VAL A 107 -19.38 -20.35 -3.86
C VAL A 107 -20.87 -20.69 -3.77
N GLU A 108 -21.74 -19.69 -3.64
CA GLU A 108 -23.19 -19.89 -3.64
C GLU A 108 -23.69 -20.47 -4.97
N GLN A 109 -23.18 -19.96 -6.10
CA GLN A 109 -23.51 -20.49 -7.42
C GLN A 109 -23.07 -21.95 -7.57
N ILE A 110 -21.88 -22.31 -7.09
CA ILE A 110 -21.39 -23.70 -7.11
C ILE A 110 -22.28 -24.59 -6.24
N ASN A 111 -22.60 -24.16 -5.02
CA ASN A 111 -23.47 -24.92 -4.12
C ASN A 111 -24.86 -25.13 -4.72
N ASN A 112 -25.44 -24.11 -5.35
CA ASN A 112 -26.74 -24.21 -6.03
C ASN A 112 -26.68 -25.13 -7.26
N ARG A 113 -25.60 -25.07 -8.07
CA ARG A 113 -25.41 -26.00 -9.18
C ARG A 113 -25.27 -27.44 -8.70
N LEU A 114 -24.52 -27.69 -7.63
CA LEU A 114 -24.38 -29.01 -7.04
C LEU A 114 -25.70 -29.54 -6.49
N ALA A 115 -26.50 -28.69 -5.85
CA ALA A 115 -27.85 -29.05 -5.40
C ALA A 115 -28.75 -29.48 -6.58
N ASN A 116 -28.72 -28.73 -7.69
CA ASN A 116 -29.50 -29.06 -8.88
C ASN A 116 -29.01 -30.34 -9.59
N ILE A 117 -27.70 -30.60 -9.62
CA ILE A 117 -27.12 -31.83 -10.19
C ILE A 117 -27.55 -33.07 -9.38
N ILE A 118 -27.66 -32.95 -8.05
CA ILE A 118 -28.14 -34.06 -7.20
C ILE A 118 -29.60 -34.41 -7.51
N GLU A 119 -30.44 -33.45 -7.89
CA GLU A 119 -31.82 -33.71 -8.29
C GLU A 119 -31.95 -34.17 -9.76
N GLU A 120 -31.12 -33.66 -10.67
CA GLU A 120 -31.14 -34.01 -12.11
C GLU A 120 -30.51 -35.37 -12.45
N HIS A 121 -29.71 -35.98 -11.57
CA HIS A 121 -29.03 -37.24 -11.88
C HIS A 121 -29.98 -38.44 -12.05
N ASN A 122 -31.29 -38.27 -11.86
CA ASN A 122 -32.28 -39.28 -12.21
C ASN A 122 -32.72 -39.23 -13.68
N ASN A 123 -32.48 -38.16 -14.46
CA ASN A 123 -33.05 -38.05 -15.83
C ASN A 123 -32.27 -37.14 -16.82
N SER A 124 -30.96 -37.27 -17.02
CA SER A 124 -30.33 -36.61 -18.20
C SER A 124 -29.06 -37.32 -18.72
N PRO A 125 -28.90 -37.48 -20.05
CA PRO A 125 -27.78 -38.21 -20.64
C PRO A 125 -26.53 -37.33 -20.76
N LEU A 126 -25.45 -37.76 -20.12
CA LEU A 126 -24.04 -37.55 -20.48
C LEU A 126 -23.71 -36.18 -21.12
N LEU A 127 -23.45 -35.18 -20.26
CA LEU A 127 -22.57 -34.07 -20.65
C LEU A 127 -21.20 -34.67 -20.95
N GLY A 128 -20.72 -34.53 -22.20
CA GLY A 128 -19.45 -35.09 -22.65
C GLY A 128 -18.30 -34.73 -21.71
N ASN A 129 -17.58 -35.74 -21.24
CA ASN A 129 -16.46 -35.59 -20.31
C ASN A 129 -15.27 -34.95 -21.04
N GLU A 130 -15.23 -33.61 -21.15
CA GLU A 130 -14.03 -32.91 -21.62
C GLU A 130 -12.93 -33.03 -20.57
N LYS A 131 -11.87 -33.77 -20.89
CA LYS A 131 -10.71 -33.90 -20.00
C LYS A 131 -9.63 -32.92 -20.44
N ILE A 132 -9.23 -32.02 -19.53
CA ILE A 132 -8.05 -31.17 -19.73
C ILE A 132 -6.82 -32.07 -19.69
N LEU A 133 -6.09 -32.16 -20.79
CA LEU A 133 -4.90 -33.00 -20.89
C LEU A 133 -3.66 -32.24 -20.42
N GLN A 134 -3.49 -31.00 -20.89
CA GLN A 134 -2.29 -30.21 -20.66
C GLN A 134 -2.63 -28.71 -20.65
N ASN A 135 -1.94 -27.95 -19.81
CA ASN A 135 -2.02 -26.50 -19.79
C ASN A 135 -0.59 -25.94 -19.78
N GLU A 136 -0.23 -25.21 -20.82
CA GLU A 136 1.09 -24.61 -20.97
C GLU A 136 0.97 -23.09 -20.93
N THR A 137 1.82 -22.46 -20.12
CA THR A 137 1.95 -20.99 -20.04
C THR A 137 3.35 -20.58 -20.48
N SER A 138 3.45 -19.63 -21.40
CA SER A 138 4.71 -19.11 -21.90
C SER A 138 4.72 -17.58 -21.90
N PHE A 139 5.90 -16.99 -21.72
CA PHE A 139 6.10 -15.55 -21.76
C PHE A 139 6.97 -15.19 -22.95
N GLU A 140 6.49 -14.28 -23.79
CA GLU A 140 7.24 -13.73 -24.92
C GLU A 140 7.72 -12.32 -24.55
N ARG A 141 9.05 -12.09 -24.62
CA ARG A 141 9.66 -10.77 -24.41
C ARG A 141 10.00 -10.17 -25.78
N ASN A 142 9.31 -9.11 -26.15
CA ASN A 142 9.54 -8.38 -27.39
C ASN A 142 10.26 -7.08 -27.06
N GLU A 143 11.46 -6.91 -27.60
CA GLU A 143 12.26 -5.71 -27.42
C GLU A 143 12.28 -4.92 -28.73
N TYR A 144 11.88 -3.65 -28.65
CA TYR A 144 11.88 -2.73 -29.77
C TYR A 144 12.76 -1.53 -29.44
N VAL A 145 13.75 -1.26 -30.29
CA VAL A 145 14.63 -0.09 -30.15
C VAL A 145 14.20 0.94 -31.20
N ASP A 146 13.81 2.13 -30.75
CA ASP A 146 13.47 3.25 -31.64
C ASP A 146 14.73 3.69 -32.40
N PRO A 147 14.76 3.63 -33.74
CA PRO A 147 15.94 3.97 -34.53
C PRO A 147 16.25 5.48 -34.58
N ILE A 148 15.30 6.34 -34.20
CA ILE A 148 15.44 7.80 -34.22
C ILE A 148 15.83 8.30 -32.83
N THR A 149 15.16 7.77 -31.80
CA THR A 149 15.32 8.25 -30.41
C THR A 149 16.35 7.42 -29.62
N GLY A 150 16.60 6.17 -30.02
CA GLY A 150 17.46 5.22 -29.30
C GLY A 150 16.80 4.61 -28.05
N ASP A 151 15.50 4.88 -27.84
CA ASP A 151 14.76 4.37 -26.69
C ASP A 151 14.38 2.91 -26.88
N THR A 152 14.65 2.07 -25.86
CA THR A 152 14.28 0.67 -25.84
C THR A 152 12.93 0.49 -25.14
N THR A 153 11.94 -0.03 -25.87
CA THR A 153 10.65 -0.47 -25.34
C THR A 153 10.65 -1.99 -25.20
N ILE A 154 10.35 -2.48 -24.00
CA ILE A 154 10.21 -3.91 -23.71
C ILE A 154 8.73 -4.21 -23.48
N SER A 155 8.16 -5.10 -24.31
CA SER A 155 6.82 -5.66 -24.13
C SER A 155 6.95 -7.10 -23.65
N LEU A 156 6.14 -7.48 -22.66
CA LEU A 156 6.05 -8.85 -22.13
C LEU A 156 4.63 -9.35 -22.38
N VAL A 157 4.49 -10.38 -23.21
CA VAL A 157 3.19 -10.98 -23.56
C VAL A 157 3.10 -12.37 -22.94
N GLU A 158 2.13 -12.56 -22.07
CA GLU A 158 1.79 -13.88 -21.52
C GLU A 158 0.84 -14.61 -22.48
N LYS A 159 1.17 -15.87 -22.79
CA LYS A 159 0.37 -16.76 -23.64
C LYS A 159 0.05 -18.04 -22.88
N SER A 160 -1.22 -18.42 -22.84
CA SER A 160 -1.68 -19.69 -22.27
C SER A 160 -2.35 -20.55 -23.34
N VAL A 161 -2.01 -21.83 -23.37
CA VAL A 161 -2.58 -22.82 -24.29
C VAL A 161 -3.06 -24.01 -23.47
N THR A 162 -4.36 -24.29 -23.55
CA THR A 162 -4.97 -25.45 -22.89
C THR A 162 -5.39 -26.48 -23.93
N GLN A 163 -4.83 -27.68 -23.85
CA GLN A 163 -5.24 -28.82 -24.68
C GLN A 163 -6.34 -29.60 -23.97
N ARG A 164 -7.44 -29.87 -24.70
CA ARG A 164 -8.61 -30.62 -24.21
C ARG A 164 -8.91 -31.76 -25.18
N GLU A 165 -9.29 -32.91 -24.63
CA GLU A 165 -9.83 -34.04 -25.39
C GLU A 165 -11.36 -34.00 -25.34
N VAL A 166 -12.00 -34.03 -26.50
CA VAL A 166 -13.44 -34.17 -26.64
C VAL A 166 -13.71 -35.62 -27.00
N ASN A 167 -14.34 -36.37 -26.08
CA ASN A 167 -14.79 -37.75 -26.31
C ASN A 167 -16.17 -37.79 -26.97
#